data_AF-A0A9D1DK01-F1
#
_entry.id   AF-A0A9D1DK01-F1
#
_cell.length_a   1.000
_cell.length_b   1.000
_cell.length_c   1.000
_cell.angle_alpha   90.00
_cell.angle_beta   90.00
_cell.angle_gamma   90.00
#
_symmetry.space_group_name_H-M   'P 1'
#
loop_
_entity.id
_entity.type
_entity.pdbx_description
1 polymer ?
#
loop_
_entity_poly.entity_id
_entity_poly.type
_entity_poly.pdbx_seq_one_letter_code
_entity_poly.pdbx_strand_id
1 'polypeptide(L)'
;VIDSRDCGTQMLYIAEVVEAHVLSDKPSCTYSYYHAHIKPKKQPTAPTVEGWVCKVCGYFHEGAELPADFVCPLCKHGPEDFEHYVPAVVNKKKGWLCTVCGYFYEGETLPADFVCPICHHGADAFEPAEQ
;
A
#
# COMPACT_ATOMS: atom_id res chain seq x y z
N VAL A 1 -40.87 18.76 -16.53
CA VAL A 1 -39.87 18.44 -17.58
C VAL A 1 -40.04 19.46 -18.69
N ILE A 2 -38.98 20.18 -19.03
CA ILE A 2 -38.95 21.23 -20.05
C ILE A 2 -38.35 20.76 -21.37
N ASP A 3 -37.51 19.72 -21.36
CA ASP A 3 -36.96 19.09 -22.57
C ASP A 3 -36.67 17.60 -22.30
N SER A 4 -36.69 16.78 -23.36
CA SER A 4 -36.30 15.37 -23.30
C SER A 4 -35.49 15.01 -24.55
N ARG A 5 -34.32 14.39 -24.35
CA ARG A 5 -33.43 13.97 -25.44
C ARG A 5 -33.13 12.49 -25.34
N ASP A 6 -33.19 11.83 -26.50
CA ASP A 6 -32.71 10.46 -26.66
C ASP A 6 -31.20 10.46 -26.92
N CYS A 7 -30.44 9.86 -26.01
CA CYS A 7 -28.98 9.67 -26.13
C CYS A 7 -28.62 8.23 -26.54
N GLY A 8 -29.58 7.50 -27.14
CA GLY A 8 -29.45 6.15 -27.66
C GLY A 8 -29.52 5.07 -26.58
N THR A 9 -28.69 5.18 -25.54
CA THR A 9 -28.70 4.21 -24.40
C THR A 9 -29.45 4.72 -23.18
N GLN A 10 -29.70 6.03 -23.11
CA GLN A 10 -30.25 6.74 -21.96
C GLN A 10 -31.16 7.87 -22.46
N MET A 11 -32.17 8.20 -21.67
CA MET A 11 -33.01 9.38 -21.88
C MET A 11 -32.57 10.49 -20.93
N LEU A 12 -32.21 11.65 -21.47
CA LEU A 12 -31.95 12.85 -20.69
C LEU A 12 -33.24 13.67 -20.58
N TYR A 13 -33.74 13.84 -19.35
CA TYR A 13 -34.83 14.77 -19.06
C TYR A 13 -34.27 16.02 -18.42
N ILE A 14 -34.54 17.18 -19.02
CA ILE A 14 -34.24 18.48 -18.44
C ILE A 14 -35.53 18.96 -17.79
N ALA A 15 -35.51 19.27 -16.50
CA ALA A 15 -36.68 19.73 -15.75
C ALA A 15 -36.33 20.97 -14.93
N GLU A 16 -37.30 21.88 -14.83
CA GLU A 16 -37.25 22.98 -13.89
C GLU A 16 -37.56 22.46 -12.47
N VAL A 17 -36.80 22.92 -11.48
CA VAL A 17 -36.99 22.54 -10.07
C VAL A 17 -38.08 23.42 -9.48
N VAL A 18 -39.21 22.82 -9.11
CA VAL A 18 -40.35 23.53 -8.50
C VAL A 18 -40.30 23.54 -6.97
N GLU A 19 -39.63 22.56 -6.35
CA GLU A 19 -39.59 22.37 -4.91
C GLU A 19 -38.33 21.59 -4.52
N ALA A 20 -37.72 21.94 -3.38
CA ALA A 20 -36.57 21.23 -2.82
C ALA A 20 -36.61 21.26 -1.30
N HIS A 21 -36.35 20.11 -0.67
CA HIS A 21 -36.29 19.95 0.79
C HIS A 21 -34.96 19.34 1.22
N VAL A 22 -34.46 19.78 2.38
CA VAL A 22 -33.32 19.13 3.04
C VAL A 22 -33.86 17.92 3.81
N LEU A 23 -33.49 16.72 3.39
CA LEU A 23 -33.95 15.47 4.02
C LEU A 23 -33.08 15.06 5.23
N SER A 24 -31.88 15.63 5.38
CA SER A 24 -30.90 15.28 6.41
C SER A 24 -29.81 16.33 6.49
N ASP A 25 -29.35 16.63 7.71
CA ASP A 25 -28.21 17.53 7.96
C ASP A 25 -26.85 16.82 7.79
N LYS A 26 -26.85 15.51 7.53
CA LYS A 26 -25.60 14.76 7.27
C LYS A 26 -24.94 15.30 6.00
N PRO A 27 -23.62 15.54 6.01
CA PRO A 27 -22.89 15.98 4.83
C PRO A 27 -23.15 15.04 3.65
N SER A 28 -23.41 15.63 2.48
CA SER A 28 -23.54 14.86 1.25
C SER A 28 -22.19 14.23 0.86
N CYS A 29 -22.24 13.17 0.07
CA CYS A 29 -21.05 12.56 -0.51
C CYS A 29 -20.47 13.48 -1.59
N THR A 30 -19.76 14.52 -1.18
CA THR A 30 -19.07 15.43 -2.09
C THR A 30 -17.93 14.71 -2.80
N TYR A 31 -17.46 15.28 -3.90
CA TYR A 31 -16.31 14.74 -4.62
C TYR A 31 -15.05 14.65 -3.74
N SER A 32 -14.81 15.67 -2.90
CA SER A 32 -13.70 15.67 -1.93
C SER A 32 -13.88 14.57 -0.88
N TYR A 33 -15.10 14.38 -0.37
CA TYR A 33 -15.41 13.30 0.56
C TYR A 33 -15.17 11.92 -0.06
N TYR A 34 -15.58 11.72 -1.31
CA TYR A 34 -15.38 10.47 -2.06
C TYR A 34 -13.90 10.10 -2.17
N HIS A 35 -13.04 11.03 -2.61
CA HIS A 35 -11.60 10.77 -2.73
C HIS A 35 -10.93 10.50 -1.38
N ALA A 36 -11.35 11.19 -0.33
CA ALA A 36 -10.76 11.04 1.00
C ALA A 36 -11.18 9.75 1.73
N HIS A 37 -12.44 9.31 1.57
CA HIS A 37 -13.04 8.29 2.44
C HIS A 37 -13.66 7.08 1.73
N ILE A 38 -14.03 7.18 0.45
CA ILE A 38 -14.75 6.10 -0.27
C ILE A 38 -13.85 5.42 -1.28
N LYS A 39 -13.03 6.18 -2.02
CA LYS A 39 -12.12 5.66 -3.04
C LYS A 39 -11.11 4.73 -2.36
N PRO A 40 -11.05 3.43 -2.74
CA PRO A 40 -10.06 2.52 -2.19
C PRO A 40 -8.66 3.07 -2.44
N LYS A 41 -7.90 3.29 -1.36
CA LYS A 41 -6.48 3.59 -1.48
C LYS A 41 -5.83 2.32 -2.02
N LYS A 42 -5.29 2.39 -3.23
CA LYS A 42 -4.42 1.33 -3.73
C LYS A 42 -3.27 1.23 -2.73
N GLN A 43 -3.19 0.15 -1.96
CA GLN A 43 -1.99 -0.14 -1.18
C GLN A 43 -0.95 -0.59 -2.21
N PRO A 44 0.12 0.19 -2.45
CA PRO A 44 1.22 -0.31 -3.25
C PRO A 44 1.85 -1.44 -2.46
N THR A 45 2.04 -2.60 -3.08
CA THR A 45 2.97 -3.60 -2.54
C THR A 45 4.32 -2.90 -2.42
N ALA A 46 4.93 -2.93 -1.24
CA ALA A 46 6.23 -2.29 -1.03
C ALA A 46 7.23 -2.84 -2.06
N PRO A 47 7.86 -1.99 -2.87
CA PRO A 47 8.84 -2.43 -3.85
C PRO A 47 10.02 -3.10 -3.16
N THR A 48 10.55 -4.17 -3.74
CA THR A 48 11.75 -4.87 -3.26
C THR A 48 13.03 -4.33 -3.89
N VAL A 49 12.91 -3.40 -4.83
CA VAL A 49 13.99 -2.78 -5.59
C VAL A 49 13.97 -1.26 -5.41
N GLU A 50 15.12 -0.63 -5.60
CA GLU A 50 15.25 0.82 -5.62
C GLU A 50 14.50 1.42 -6.82
N GLY A 51 13.86 2.57 -6.62
CA GLY A 51 13.10 3.23 -7.68
C GLY A 51 12.36 4.47 -7.20
N TRP A 52 11.30 4.85 -7.91
CA TRP A 52 10.56 6.09 -7.67
C TRP A 52 9.08 5.82 -7.48
N VAL A 53 8.48 6.33 -6.40
CA VAL A 53 7.05 6.18 -6.12
C VAL A 53 6.30 7.50 -6.28
N CYS A 54 5.18 7.48 -6.99
CA CYS A 54 4.31 8.63 -7.18
C CYS A 54 3.46 8.86 -5.92
N LYS A 55 3.61 10.01 -5.26
CA LYS A 55 2.88 10.38 -4.02
C LYS A 55 1.38 10.57 -4.24
N VAL A 56 0.95 10.84 -5.48
CA VAL A 56 -0.46 11.10 -5.82
C VAL A 56 -1.25 9.79 -5.96
N CYS A 57 -0.65 8.76 -6.57
CA CYS A 57 -1.39 7.54 -6.93
C CYS A 57 -0.73 6.23 -6.51
N GLY A 58 0.48 6.26 -5.98
CA GLY A 58 1.23 5.09 -5.54
C GLY A 58 1.87 4.26 -6.66
N TYR A 59 1.94 4.78 -7.89
CA TYR A 59 2.66 4.11 -8.99
C TYR A 59 4.16 4.02 -8.68
N PHE A 60 4.76 2.85 -8.89
CA PHE A 60 6.19 2.64 -8.73
C PHE A 60 6.88 2.53 -10.09
N HIS A 61 7.95 3.28 -10.28
CA HIS A 61 8.84 3.20 -11.43
C HIS A 61 10.15 2.52 -11.01
N GLU A 62 10.46 1.40 -11.66
CA GLU A 62 11.73 0.69 -11.51
C GLU A 62 12.83 1.43 -12.28
N GLY A 63 13.87 1.88 -11.57
CA GLY A 63 15.01 2.57 -12.17
C GLY A 63 15.67 3.56 -11.20
N ALA A 64 17.01 3.67 -11.27
CA ALA A 64 17.77 4.58 -10.41
C ALA A 64 17.43 6.06 -10.68
N GLU A 65 17.11 6.41 -11.92
CA GLU A 65 16.82 7.79 -12.33
C GLU A 65 15.40 7.90 -12.88
N LEU A 66 14.72 8.97 -12.50
CA LEU A 66 13.45 9.36 -13.09
C LEU A 66 13.70 10.41 -14.18
N PRO A 67 13.32 10.15 -15.45
CA PRO A 67 13.44 11.14 -16.50
C PRO A 67 12.73 12.45 -16.15
N ALA A 68 13.32 13.60 -16.52
CA ALA A 68 12.78 14.93 -16.21
C ALA A 68 11.45 15.24 -16.94
N ASP A 69 11.08 14.44 -17.93
CA ASP A 69 9.82 14.50 -18.68
C ASP A 69 8.88 13.34 -18.36
N PHE A 70 9.18 12.54 -17.33
CA PHE A 70 8.38 11.37 -17.01
C PHE A 70 6.99 11.74 -16.47
N VAL A 71 5.96 11.25 -17.14
CA VAL A 71 4.56 11.46 -16.74
C VAL A 71 3.99 10.17 -16.18
N CYS A 72 3.45 10.23 -14.95
CA CYS A 72 2.85 9.07 -14.31
C CYS A 72 1.76 8.44 -15.19
N PRO A 73 1.83 7.13 -15.54
CA PRO A 73 0.86 6.50 -16.41
C PRO A 73 -0.55 6.42 -15.79
N LEU A 74 -0.65 6.47 -14.46
CA LEU A 74 -1.92 6.34 -13.74
C LEU A 74 -2.62 7.68 -13.45
N CYS A 75 -1.87 8.73 -13.12
CA CYS A 75 -2.46 10.02 -12.70
C CYS A 75 -2.07 11.22 -13.56
N LYS A 76 -1.15 11.05 -14.52
CA LYS A 76 -0.70 12.10 -15.46
C LYS A 76 0.01 13.30 -14.81
N HIS A 77 0.40 13.18 -13.54
CA HIS A 77 1.30 14.12 -12.89
C HIS A 77 2.74 13.93 -13.36
N GLY A 78 3.53 15.02 -13.32
CA GLY A 78 4.93 15.02 -13.72
C GLY A 78 5.86 14.43 -12.67
N PRO A 79 7.18 14.50 -12.91
CA PRO A 79 8.19 13.92 -12.03
C PRO A 79 8.27 14.59 -10.66
N GLU A 80 7.75 15.81 -10.50
CA GLU A 80 7.68 16.54 -9.22
C GLU A 80 6.89 15.80 -8.12
N ASP A 81 5.95 14.95 -8.54
CA ASP A 81 5.10 14.17 -7.65
C ASP A 81 5.70 12.79 -7.30
N PHE A 82 6.91 12.49 -7.76
CA PHE A 82 7.63 11.28 -7.40
C PHE A 82 8.61 11.50 -6.26
N GLU A 83 8.78 10.47 -5.43
CA GLU A 83 9.80 10.42 -4.39
C GLU A 83 10.67 9.18 -4.57
N HIS A 84 11.97 9.33 -4.27
CA HIS A 84 12.93 8.24 -4.37
C HIS A 84 12.70 7.24 -3.22
N TYR A 85 12.52 5.98 -3.59
CA TYR A 85 12.30 4.87 -2.67
C TYR A 85 13.51 3.93 -2.71
N VAL A 86 14.14 3.77 -1.55
CA VAL A 86 15.21 2.80 -1.33
C VAL A 86 14.68 1.73 -0.38
N PRO A 87 14.57 0.46 -0.80
CA PRO A 87 14.16 -0.60 0.10
C PRO A 87 15.22 -0.75 1.20
N ALA A 88 14.77 -0.85 2.45
CA ALA A 88 15.65 -1.26 3.54
C ALA A 88 16.14 -2.68 3.23
N VAL A 89 17.45 -2.82 2.98
CA VAL A 89 18.08 -4.12 2.72
C VAL A 89 17.98 -4.93 4.00
N VAL A 90 16.97 -5.80 4.10
CA VAL A 90 16.89 -6.78 5.19
C VAL A 90 17.96 -7.82 4.89
N ASN A 91 19.14 -7.63 5.50
CA ASN A 91 20.20 -8.63 5.45
C ASN A 91 19.69 -9.88 6.17
N LYS A 92 19.21 -10.85 5.38
CA LYS A 92 18.76 -12.13 5.89
C LYS A 92 19.90 -12.82 6.63
N LYS A 93 19.85 -12.85 7.96
CA LYS A 93 20.78 -13.60 8.78
C LYS A 93 20.26 -15.03 8.94
N LYS A 94 21.10 -16.02 8.68
CA LYS A 94 20.80 -17.43 8.96
C LYS A 94 21.03 -17.72 10.43
N GLY A 95 20.10 -18.44 11.05
CA GLY A 95 20.20 -18.80 12.46
C GLY A 95 19.16 -19.82 12.86
N TRP A 96 18.87 -19.88 14.15
CA TRP A 96 17.96 -20.86 14.74
C TRP A 96 16.93 -20.15 15.61
N LEU A 97 15.65 -20.42 15.39
CA LEU A 97 14.54 -19.86 16.16
C LEU A 97 14.07 -20.87 17.20
N CYS A 98 14.01 -20.46 18.47
CA CYS A 98 13.39 -21.25 19.51
C CYS A 98 11.87 -21.28 19.32
N THR A 99 11.28 -22.46 19.15
CA THR A 99 9.84 -22.64 18.90
C THR A 99 8.97 -22.35 20.14
N VAL A 100 9.58 -22.34 21.33
CA VAL A 100 8.87 -22.09 22.60
C VAL A 100 8.70 -20.60 22.90
N CYS A 101 9.73 -19.78 22.66
CA CYS A 101 9.75 -18.37 23.07
C CYS A 101 10.12 -17.37 21.97
N GLY A 102 10.50 -17.83 20.78
CA GLY A 102 10.88 -16.97 19.65
C GLY A 102 12.27 -16.35 19.73
N TYR A 103 13.14 -16.81 20.65
CA TYR A 103 14.54 -16.37 20.68
C TYR A 103 15.28 -16.80 19.40
N PHE A 104 16.02 -15.88 18.76
CA PHE A 104 16.84 -16.17 17.59
C PHE A 104 18.33 -16.27 17.97
N TYR A 105 18.95 -17.40 17.66
CA TYR A 105 20.37 -17.64 17.81
C TYR A 105 21.10 -17.40 16.47
N GLU A 106 22.04 -16.46 16.46
CA GLU A 106 22.89 -16.15 15.29
C GLU A 106 24.08 -17.13 15.22
N GLY A 107 23.98 -18.17 14.39
CA GLY A 107 25.06 -19.13 14.19
C GLY A 107 24.75 -20.16 13.11
N GLU A 108 25.77 -20.62 12.39
CA GLU A 108 25.63 -21.62 11.32
C GLU A 108 25.28 -23.01 11.87
N THR A 109 25.71 -23.31 13.10
CA THR A 109 25.44 -24.59 13.78
C THR A 109 24.97 -24.32 15.19
N LEU A 110 23.91 -25.03 15.62
CA LEU A 110 23.42 -24.98 16.99
C LEU A 110 24.17 -26.03 17.83
N PRO A 111 24.91 -25.64 18.87
CA PRO A 111 25.56 -26.60 19.76
C PRO A 111 24.55 -27.52 20.44
N ALA A 112 24.88 -28.80 20.58
CA ALA A 112 23.98 -29.80 21.17
C ALA A 112 23.68 -29.53 22.66
N ASP A 113 24.56 -28.80 23.34
CA ASP A 113 24.43 -28.37 24.74
C ASP A 113 23.84 -26.95 24.88
N PHE A 114 23.41 -26.34 23.78
CA PHE A 114 22.86 -24.99 23.81
C PHE A 114 21.51 -24.98 24.53
N VAL A 115 21.36 -24.05 25.48
CA VAL A 115 20.14 -23.84 26.25
C VAL A 115 19.64 -22.43 25.98
N CYS A 116 18.37 -22.31 25.60
CA CYS A 116 17.74 -21.02 25.33
C CYS A 116 17.88 -20.09 26.55
N PRO A 117 18.42 -18.86 26.39
CA PRO A 117 18.59 -17.95 27.52
C PRO A 117 17.27 -17.37 28.06
N ILE A 118 16.17 -17.51 27.31
CA ILE A 118 14.85 -16.96 27.69
C ILE A 118 13.97 -18.04 28.35
N CYS A 119 13.84 -19.22 27.73
CA CYS A 119 12.93 -20.27 28.22
C CYS A 119 13.64 -21.50 28.78
N HIS A 120 14.98 -21.53 28.76
CA HIS A 120 15.80 -22.61 29.32
C HIS A 120 15.56 -24.01 28.72
N HIS A 121 14.91 -24.11 27.56
CA HIS A 121 14.80 -25.36 26.81
C HIS A 121 16.09 -25.63 26.03
N GLY A 122 16.39 -26.91 25.81
CA GLY A 122 17.59 -27.34 25.11
C GLY A 122 17.56 -27.10 23.60
N ALA A 123 18.59 -27.59 22.92
CA ALA A 123 18.76 -27.48 21.48
C ALA A 123 17.65 -28.19 20.66
N ASP A 124 16.89 -29.09 21.29
CA ASP A 124 15.73 -29.76 20.71
C ASP A 124 14.55 -28.82 20.42
N ALA A 125 14.49 -27.68 21.11
CA ALA A 125 13.44 -26.67 20.93
C ALA A 125 13.76 -25.59 19.88
N PHE A 126 14.76 -25.83 19.02
CA PHE A 126 15.21 -24.88 18.00
C PHE A 126 15.06 -25.43 16.58
N GLU A 127 14.58 -24.58 15.68
CA GLU A 127 14.46 -24.88 14.25
C GLU A 127 15.22 -23.85 13.40
N PRO A 128 15.78 -24.24 12.25
CA PRO A 128 16.51 -23.32 11.38
C PRO A 128 15.57 -22.23 10.85
N ALA A 129 16.01 -20.98 10.92
CA ALA A 129 15.25 -19.81 10.51
C ALA A 129 16.13 -18.77 9.81
N GLU A 130 15.51 -17.95 8.95
CA GLU A 130 16.14 -16.80 8.30
C GLU A 130 15.36 -15.53 8.69
N GLN A 131 16.05 -14.52 9.20
CA GLN A 131 15.50 -13.22 9.57
C GLN A 131 16.06 -12.12 8.69
#